data_AF-A0A832E135-F1
#
_entry.id   AF-A0A832E135-F1
#
_cell.length_a   1.000
_cell.length_b   1.000
_cell.length_c   1.000
_cell.angle_alpha   90.00
_cell.angle_beta   90.00
_cell.angle_gamma   90.00
#
_symmetry.space_group_name_H-M   'P 1'
#
loop_
_entity.id
_entity.type
_entity.pdbx_description
1 polymer ?
#
loop_
_entity_poly.entity_id
_entity_poly.type
_entity_poly.pdbx_seq_one_letter_code
_entity_poly.pdbx_strand_id
1 'polypeptide(L)' 'NLAHVMCRSLLSVDWQGYVYDCDFNQMLEMPITGKKTHLEQLLKQMPEAMPIAVADHCYGCTAGQGSSCTGVLTA' A
#
# COMPACT_ATOMS: atom_id res chain seq x y z
N ASN A 1 -13.22 -3.33 11.25
CA ASN A 1 -12.21 -4.05 10.42
C ASN A 1 -11.51 -3.14 9.41
N LEU A 2 -12.21 -2.23 8.72
CA LEU A 2 -11.58 -1.34 7.72
C LEU A 2 -10.48 -0.40 8.28
N ALA A 3 -10.59 -0.01 9.55
CA ALA A 3 -9.64 0.90 10.21
C ALA A 3 -8.22 0.33 10.37
N HIS A 4 -8.06 -1.00 10.30
CA HIS A 4 -6.79 -1.69 10.53
C HIS A 4 -6.19 -2.25 9.23
N VAL A 5 -6.73 -1.89 8.06
CA VAL A 5 -6.20 -2.32 6.77
C VAL A 5 -4.95 -1.52 6.44
N MET A 6 -3.83 -2.22 6.27
CA MET A 6 -2.48 -1.64 6.18
C MET A 6 -2.33 -0.63 5.02
N CYS A 7 -2.94 -0.90 3.85
CA CYS A 7 -2.82 -0.03 2.67
C CYS A 7 -3.39 1.39 2.85
N ARG A 8 -4.14 1.66 3.93
CA ARG A 8 -4.74 2.99 4.16
C ARG A 8 -3.73 4.05 4.59
N SER A 9 -2.63 3.64 5.19
CA SER A 9 -1.62 4.54 5.77
C SER A 9 -0.20 4.18 5.35
N LEU A 10 -0.05 3.29 4.37
CA LEU A 10 1.23 2.87 3.82
C LEU A 10 1.33 3.28 2.35
N LEU A 11 2.57 3.47 1.92
CA LEU A 11 2.97 3.61 0.53
C LEU A 11 4.28 2.84 0.39
N SER A 12 4.34 1.90 -0.54
CA SER A 12 5.58 1.19 -0.86
C SER A 12 6.23 1.78 -2.10
N VAL A 13 7.55 1.83 -2.11
CA VAL A 13 8.34 2.35 -3.24
C VAL A 13 9.41 1.32 -3.57
N ASP A 14 9.46 0.88 -4.83
CA ASP A 14 10.52 -0.03 -5.27
C ASP A 14 11.85 0.68 -5.49
N TRP A 15 12.91 -0.10 -5.73
CA TRP A 15 14.27 0.42 -5.94
C TRP A 15 14.43 1.27 -7.21
N GLN A 16 13.47 1.18 -8.15
CA GLN A 16 13.43 2.01 -9.35
C GLN A 16 12.58 3.27 -9.16
N GLY A 17 11.96 3.45 -8.00
CA GLY A 17 11.14 4.60 -7.65
C GLY A 17 9.68 4.48 -8.06
N TYR A 18 9.17 3.31 -8.45
CA TYR A 18 7.73 3.14 -8.70
C TYR A 18 6.95 2.91 -7.40
N VAL A 19 5.73 3.46 -7.36
CA VAL A 19 4.90 3.50 -6.15
C VAL A 19 3.75 2.48 -6.17
N TYR A 20 3.47 1.92 -5.01
CA TYR A 20 2.44 0.90 -4.76
C TYR A 20 1.71 1.20 -3.44
N ASP A 21 0.43 0.81 -3.32
CA ASP A 21 -0.35 1.07 -2.09
C ASP A 21 0.18 0.30 -0.85
N CYS A 22 0.86 -0.83 -1.06
CA CYS A 22 1.49 -1.62 -0.02
C CYS A 22 2.57 -2.55 -0.60
N ASP A 23 3.33 -3.19 0.29
CA ASP A 23 4.35 -4.18 -0.05
C ASP A 23 3.78 -5.42 -0.77
N PHE A 24 2.58 -5.88 -0.40
CA PHE A 24 1.89 -6.96 -1.13
C PHE A 24 1.54 -6.54 -2.56
N ASN A 25 1.04 -5.32 -2.75
CA ASN A 25 0.77 -4.79 -4.09
C ASN A 25 2.07 -4.67 -4.90
N GLN A 26 3.18 -4.29 -4.26
CA GLN A 26 4.51 -4.30 -4.90
C GLN A 26 4.95 -5.71 -5.30
N MET A 27 4.80 -6.70 -4.42
CA MET A 27 5.17 -8.09 -4.70
C MET A 27 4.36 -8.69 -5.86
N LEU A 28 3.14 -8.20 -6.07
CA LEU A 28 2.25 -8.61 -7.16
C LEU A 28 2.34 -7.69 -8.39
N GLU A 29 3.30 -6.75 -8.43
CA GLU A 29 3.46 -5.76 -9.49
C GLU A 29 2.18 -4.97 -9.81
N MET A 30 1.38 -4.69 -8.77
CA MET A 30 0.07 -4.03 -8.86
C MET A 30 0.21 -2.54 -8.50
N PRO A 31 0.41 -1.64 -9.49
CA PRO A 31 0.75 -0.25 -9.23
C PRO A 31 -0.43 0.52 -8.63
N ILE A 32 -0.10 1.62 -7.95
CA ILE A 32 -1.11 2.56 -7.45
C ILE A 32 -2.04 3.00 -8.59
N THR A 33 -3.35 3.05 -8.34
CA THR A 33 -4.38 3.42 -9.34
C THR A 33 -4.37 2.59 -10.65
N GLY A 34 -3.72 1.41 -10.67
CA GLY A 34 -3.61 0.57 -11.86
C GLY A 34 -2.67 1.14 -12.94
N LYS A 35 -1.94 2.22 -12.65
CA LYS A 35 -0.97 2.83 -13.57
C LYS A 35 0.39 2.96 -12.90
N LYS A 36 1.42 2.42 -13.55
CA LYS A 36 2.81 2.57 -13.11
C LYS A 36 3.14 4.06 -12.99
N THR A 37 3.43 4.49 -11.77
CA THR A 37 3.66 5.89 -11.41
C THR A 37 4.99 5.97 -10.69
N HIS A 38 5.85 6.90 -11.10
CA HIS A 38 7.12 7.15 -10.43
C HIS A 38 6.92 8.13 -9.27
N LEU A 39 7.69 7.98 -8.18
CA LEU A 39 7.58 8.82 -6.98
C LEU A 39 7.71 10.31 -7.33
N GLU A 40 8.61 10.67 -8.24
CA GLU A 40 8.77 12.06 -8.68
C GLU A 40 7.49 12.63 -9.30
N GLN A 41 6.75 11.83 -10.08
CA GLN A 41 5.49 12.25 -10.68
C GLN A 41 4.41 12.42 -9.62
N LEU A 42 4.35 11.49 -8.67
CA LEU A 42 3.41 11.56 -7.56
C LEU A 42 3.66 12.81 -6.71
N LEU A 43 4.92 13.13 -6.39
CA LEU A 43 5.25 14.31 -5.58
C LEU A 43 4.91 15.64 -6.27
N LYS A 44 4.98 15.69 -7.62
CA LYS A 44 4.59 16.88 -8.39
C LYS A 44 3.08 17.15 -8.35
N GLN A 45 2.27 16.11 -8.18
CA GLN A 45 0.81 16.18 -8.24
C GLN A 45 0.21 15.26 -7.18
N MET A 46 0.58 15.46 -5.90
CA MET A 46 0.11 14.60 -4.81
C MET A 46 -1.33 14.99 -4.47
N PRO A 47 -2.34 14.16 -4.78
CA PRO A 47 -3.72 14.48 -4.46
C PRO A 47 -3.98 14.28 -2.96
N GLU A 48 -4.99 14.94 -2.42
CA GLU A 48 -5.38 14.78 -1.00
C GLU A 48 -5.87 13.36 -0.68
N ALA A 49 -6.42 12.66 -1.68
CA ALA A 49 -6.86 11.28 -1.57
C ALA A 49 -6.68 10.54 -2.89
N MET A 50 -6.35 9.25 -2.81
CA MET A 50 -6.31 8.34 -3.96
C MET A 50 -7.11 7.07 -3.64
N PRO A 51 -7.75 6.47 -4.65
CA PRO A 51 -8.29 5.14 -4.51
C PRO A 51 -7.14 4.12 -4.37
N ILE A 52 -7.31 3.18 -3.44
CA ILE A 52 -6.38 2.07 -3.25
C ILE A 52 -6.72 0.96 -4.24
N ALA A 53 -5.72 0.42 -4.94
CA ALA A 53 -5.92 -0.74 -5.77
C ALA A 53 -6.11 -1.99 -4.88
N VAL A 54 -7.21 -2.73 -5.09
CA VAL A 54 -7.59 -3.91 -4.30
C VAL A 54 -7.73 -5.16 -5.18
N ALA A 55 -7.40 -6.32 -4.61
CA ALA A 55 -7.58 -7.64 -5.22
C ALA A 55 -7.78 -8.71 -4.13
N ASP A 56 -7.85 -9.99 -4.50
CA ASP A 56 -8.21 -11.09 -3.58
C ASP A 56 -7.26 -11.21 -2.37
N HIS A 57 -5.97 -10.90 -2.49
CA HIS A 57 -5.03 -10.93 -1.36
C HIS A 57 -5.40 -9.92 -0.26
N CYS A 58 -6.12 -8.85 -0.60
CA CYS A 58 -6.54 -7.82 0.35
C CYS A 58 -7.50 -8.37 1.41
N TYR A 59 -8.23 -9.46 1.13
CA TYR A 59 -9.03 -10.15 2.14
C TYR A 59 -8.16 -10.64 3.31
N GLY A 60 -6.92 -11.05 3.04
CA GLY A 60 -5.93 -11.40 4.08
C GLY A 60 -5.59 -10.22 5.00
N CYS A 61 -5.50 -9.01 4.45
CA CYS A 61 -5.26 -7.80 5.25
C CYS A 61 -6.45 -7.43 6.15
N THR A 62 -7.68 -7.83 5.78
CA THR A 62 -8.88 -7.59 6.61
C THR A 62 -9.06 -8.61 7.74
N ALA A 63 -8.37 -9.76 7.66
CA ALA A 63 -8.49 -10.85 8.61
C ALA A 63 -7.83 -10.56 9.97
N GLY A 64 -7.21 -9.38 10.16
CA GLY A 64 -6.63 -8.96 11.43
C GLY A 64 -5.32 -9.69 11.82
N GLN A 65 -4.78 -10.50 10.90
CA GLN A 65 -3.57 -11.32 11.09
C GLN A 65 -2.48 -10.89 10.09
N GLY A 66 -2.38 -9.58 9.81
CA GLY A 66 -1.43 -9.04 8.84
C GLY A 66 0.01 -9.42 9.21
N SER A 67 0.83 -9.77 8.21
CA SER A 67 2.22 -10.21 8.37
C SER A 67 3.20 -9.12 8.82
N SER A 68 2.72 -8.06 9.47
CA SER A 68 3.60 -6.98 9.89
C SER A 68 4.27 -7.33 11.21
N CYS A 69 5.57 -7.60 11.15
CA CYS A 69 6.48 -7.55 12.29
C CYS A 69 6.57 -6.14 12.93
N THR A 70 5.55 -5.28 12.81
CA THR A 70 5.34 -4.11 13.68
C THR A 70 4.90 -4.60 15.04
N GLY A 71 5.85 -5.27 15.70
CA GLY A 71 5.73 -5.80 17.05
C GLY A 71 4.93 -4.84 17.91
N VAL A 72 4.00 -5.44 18.64
CA VAL A 72 3.33 -4.86 19.80
C VAL A 72 4.32 -3.97 20.56
N LEU A 73 4.25 -2.66 20.33
CA LEU A 73 4.80 -1.67 21.24
C LEU A 73 3.67 -1.37 22.25
N THR A 74 3.37 -2.35 23.10
CA THR A 74 2.73 -2.00 24.37
C THR A 74 3.83 -1.51 25.30
N ALA A 75 3.62 -0.30 25.81
CA ALA A 75 4.42 0.34 26.85
C ALA A 75 4.51 -0.54 28.12
#